data_AF-A0A5B7KPD1-F1
#
_entry.id   AF-A0A5B7KPD1-F1
#
_cell.length_a   1.000
_cell.length_b   1.000
_cell.length_c   1.000
_cell.angle_alpha   90.00
_cell.angle_beta   90.00
_cell.angle_gamma   90.00
#
_symmetry.space_group_name_H-M   'P 1'
#
loop_
_entity.id
_entity.type
_entity.pdbx_description
1 polymer ?
#
loop_
_entity_poly.entity_id
_entity_poly.type
_entity_poly.pdbx_seq_one_letter_code
_entity_poly.pdbx_strand_id
1 'polypeptide(L)' 'MLWTSRNTAAQEKQKEEYDSRMKKGVRAFHIESGISVLKMNMRNETRKGGKTEPKWTGPYK' A
#
# COMPACT_ATOMS: atom_id res chain seq x y z
N MET A 1 -12.81 -24.43 -10.86
CA MET A 1 -12.49 -23.02 -10.53
C MET A 1 -11.43 -23.03 -9.42
N LEU A 2 -10.17 -22.70 -9.73
CA LEU A 2 -9.08 -22.64 -8.74
C LEU A 2 -8.47 -21.23 -8.75
N TRP A 3 -9.17 -20.28 -8.13
CA TRP A 3 -8.72 -18.88 -7.99
C TRP A 3 -8.45 -18.49 -6.52
N THR A 4 -8.34 -19.45 -5.61
CA THR A 4 -8.15 -19.16 -4.17
C THR A 4 -6.71 -19.40 -3.68
N SER A 5 -5.90 -20.19 -4.39
CA SER A 5 -4.61 -20.65 -3.87
C SER A 5 -3.42 -19.69 -4.10
N ARG A 6 -3.49 -18.73 -5.03
CA ARG A 6 -2.36 -17.81 -5.31
C ARG A 6 -2.30 -16.59 -4.37
N ASN A 7 -3.42 -16.21 -3.75
CA ASN A 7 -3.47 -15.04 -2.87
C ASN A 7 -2.87 -15.31 -1.49
N THR A 8 -2.87 -16.56 -1.01
CA THR A 8 -2.41 -16.90 0.33
C THR A 8 -0.90 -16.70 0.49
N ALA A 9 -0.09 -17.22 -0.43
CA ALA A 9 1.37 -17.09 -0.35
C ALA A 9 1.86 -15.63 -0.46
N ALA A 10 1.22 -14.83 -1.31
CA ALA A 10 1.54 -13.41 -1.45
C ALA A 10 1.15 -12.63 -0.18
N GLN A 11 0.00 -12.93 0.41
CA GLN A 11 -0.47 -12.31 1.65
C GLN A 11 0.38 -12.73 2.86
N GLU A 12 0.77 -14.00 2.94
CA GLU A 12 1.66 -14.53 3.99
C GLU A 12 3.02 -13.84 3.95
N LYS A 13 3.62 -13.72 2.76
CA LYS A 13 4.89 -12.99 2.59
C LYS A 13 4.78 -11.51 3.01
N GLN A 14 3.66 -10.86 2.71
CA GLN A 14 3.42 -9.49 3.16
C GLN A 14 3.29 -9.38 4.69
N LYS A 15 2.64 -10.34 5.33
CA LYS A 15 2.54 -10.41 6.81
C LYS A 15 3.92 -10.61 7.44
N GLU A 16 4.70 -11.57 6.95
CA GLU A 16 6.06 -11.83 7.46
C GLU A 16 6.97 -10.61 7.33
N GLU A 17 6.87 -9.88 6.21
CA GLU A 17 7.66 -8.68 5.99
C GLU A 17 7.24 -7.53 6.93
N TYR A 18 5.94 -7.37 7.15
CA TYR A 18 5.41 -6.40 8.12
C TYR A 18 5.92 -6.72 9.55
N ASP A 19 5.80 -7.98 9.98
CA ASP A 19 6.25 -8.41 11.31
C ASP A 19 7.75 -8.21 11.50
N SER A 20 8.56 -8.50 10.48
CA SER A 20 10.00 -8.26 10.47
C SER A 20 10.35 -6.78 10.61
N ARG A 21 9.60 -5.89 9.94
CA ARG A 21 9.78 -4.43 10.05
C ARG A 21 9.38 -3.90 11.43
N MET A 22 8.29 -4.41 12.00
CA MET A 22 7.85 -4.05 13.36
C MET A 22 8.88 -4.46 14.40
N LYS A 23 9.46 -5.66 14.31
CA LYS A 23 10.54 -6.12 15.20
C LYS A 23 11.80 -5.24 15.14
N LYS A 24 12.06 -4.60 14.00
CA LYS A 24 13.18 -3.67 13.81
C LYS A 24 12.88 -2.24 14.29
N GLY A 25 11.69 -1.98 14.83
CA GLY A 25 11.29 -0.64 15.29
C GLY A 25 11.10 0.36 14.16
N VAL A 26 10.88 -0.11 12.93
CA VAL A 26 10.55 0.77 11.80
C VAL A 26 9.18 1.39 12.07
N ARG A 27 9.03 2.71 11.89
CA ARG A 27 7.72 3.38 11.97
C ARG A 27 6.80 2.79 10.91
N ALA A 28 5.89 1.92 11.31
CA ALA A 28 4.81 1.44 10.47
C ALA A 28 3.54 2.22 10.78
N PHE A 29 2.75 2.50 9.74
CA PHE A 29 1.41 3.06 9.92
C PHE A 29 0.44 1.90 10.14
N HIS A 30 -0.27 1.90 11.26
CA HIS A 30 -1.37 0.97 11.49
C HIS A 30 -2.62 1.54 10.81
N ILE A 31 -3.12 0.85 9.78
CA ILE A 31 -4.31 1.27 9.05
C ILE A 31 -5.50 0.55 9.68
N GLU A 32 -6.32 1.30 10.41
CA GLU A 32 -7.59 0.83 10.98
C GLU A 32 -8.78 1.30 10.13
N SER A 33 -9.89 0.57 10.23
CA SER A 33 -11.14 0.94 9.58
C SER A 33 -11.61 2.30 10.09
N GLY A 34 -11.86 3.26 9.18
CA GLY A 34 -12.27 4.62 9.52
C GLY A 34 -11.13 5.66 9.51
N ILE A 35 -9.87 5.25 9.34
CA ILE A 35 -8.76 6.18 9.12
C ILE A 35 -8.84 6.75 7.70
N SER A 36 -8.73 8.07 7.60
CA SER A 36 -8.64 8.73 6.29
C SER A 36 -7.27 8.51 5.66
N VAL A 37 -7.24 7.88 4.49
CA VAL A 37 -6.01 7.60 3.74
C VAL A 37 -5.94 8.39 2.44
N LEU A 38 -4.72 8.73 2.02
CA LEU A 38 -4.46 9.30 0.70
C LEU A 38 -3.96 8.20 -0.23
N LYS A 39 -4.47 8.19 -1.46
CA LYS A 39 -4.05 7.24 -2.50
C LYS A 39 -2.94 7.88 -3.35
N MET A 40 -1.88 7.13 -3.58
CA MET A 40 -0.78 7.59 -4.43
C MET A 40 -1.13 7.47 -5.91
N ASN A 41 -0.83 8.50 -6.70
CA ASN A 41 -1.00 8.49 -8.15
C ASN A 41 0.25 7.88 -8.84
N MET A 42 0.30 6.54 -8.89
CA MET A 42 1.41 5.78 -9.49
C MET A 42 1.62 6.05 -10.99
N ARG A 43 0.59 6.54 -11.70
CA ARG A 43 0.66 6.84 -13.14
C ARG A 43 1.56 8.04 -13.45
N ASN A 44 1.78 8.92 -12.47
CA ASN A 44 2.61 10.12 -12.63
C ASN A 44 4.10 9.89 -12.39
N GLU A 45 4.52 8.74 -11.84
CA GLU A 45 5.94 8.48 -11.59
C GLU A 45 6.73 8.16 -12.86
N THR A 46 6.06 7.66 -13.91
CA THR A 46 6.71 7.12 -15.10
C THR A 46 6.76 8.08 -16.29
N ARG A 47 5.96 9.15 -16.34
CA ARG A 47 5.94 10.12 -17.46
C ARG A 47 6.63 11.44 -17.11
N LYS A 48 7.74 11.76 -17.80
CA LYS A 48 8.34 13.12 -17.86
C LYS A 48 7.29 14.09 -18.44
N GLY A 49 6.54 14.76 -17.57
CA GLY A 49 5.47 15.71 -17.95
C GLY A 49 4.17 15.57 -17.15
N GLY A 50 3.95 14.47 -16.42
CA GLY A 50 2.75 14.26 -15.58
C GLY A 50 2.75 15.04 -14.26
N LYS A 51 3.45 16.18 -14.18
CA LYS A 51 3.69 16.94 -12.94
C LYS A 51 2.52 17.84 -12.53
N THR A 52 1.49 17.96 -13.35
CA THR A 52 0.35 18.85 -13.10
C THR A 52 -0.70 18.22 -12.18
N GLU A 53 -0.80 16.89 -12.16
CA GLU A 53 -1.74 16.17 -11.31
C GLU A 53 -1.14 15.93 -9.92
N PRO A 54 -1.91 16.11 -8.83
CA PRO A 54 -1.44 15.86 -7.48
C PRO A 54 -0.87 14.44 -7.32
N LYS A 55 0.29 14.34 -6.64
CA LYS A 55 0.94 13.06 -6.35
C LYS A 55 0.09 12.15 -5.47
N TRP A 56 -0.77 12.74 -4.65
CA TRP A 56 -1.66 12.07 -3.72
C TRP A 56 -3.09 12.58 -3.94
N THR A 57 -4.06 11.69 -3.93
CA THR A 57 -5.50 11.99 -4.06
C THR A 57 -6.28 11.45 -2.86
N GLY A 58 -7.39 12.08 -2.52
CA GLY A 58 -8.21 11.75 -1.34
C GLY A 58 -8.57 12.99 -0.53
N PRO A 59 -9.08 12.84 0.70
CA PRO A 59 -9.05 11.63 1.56
C PRO A 59 -10.11 10.57 1.24
N TYR A 60 -9.75 9.30 1.41
CA TYR A 60 -10.65 8.15 1.37
C TYR A 60 -10.86 7.58 2.77
N LYS A 61 -12.07 7.09 3.07
CA LYS A 61 -12.39 6.40 4.31
C LYS A 61 -12.51 4.90 4.07
#